data_AF-A0A968SYZ9-F1
#
_entry.id   AF-A0A968SYZ9-F1
#
_cell.length_a   1.000
_cell.length_b   1.000
_cell.length_c   1.000
_cell.angle_alpha   90.00
_cell.angle_beta   90.00
_cell.angle_gamma   90.00
#
_symmetry.space_group_name_H-M   'P 1'
#
loop_
_entity.id
_entity.type
_entity.pdbx_description
1 polymer ?
#
loop_
_entity_poly.entity_id
_entity_poly.type
_entity_poly.pdbx_seq_one_letter_code
_entity_poly.pdbx_strand_id
1 'polypeptide(L)'
;MNSSPLRSWEAVAARQLRTLQLSDTKTTLEKTHRQEKTVEILAAYRRCPSVHLRNHLVELNSGLVRRIAHRFSQQSTVPYEDLEQLGSLGLIRAIERFDPQHGFAFSSFAVPYIRGEMLHYLRDQSTMVRIPRRWQSLQRQGQQMMTLLSAELGRTPSDGEVATALGVSVQDWRSAKQLSSVRCPSAWMP
;
A
#
# COMPACT_ATOMS: atom_id res chain seq x y z
N MET A 1 2.83 -41.01 -40.94
CA MET A 1 3.27 -41.14 -39.54
C MET A 1 3.95 -39.84 -39.15
N ASN A 2 3.21 -38.97 -38.46
CA ASN A 2 3.55 -37.56 -38.26
C ASN A 2 4.38 -37.42 -36.97
N SER A 3 5.70 -37.34 -37.08
CA SER A 3 6.59 -36.99 -35.97
C SER A 3 6.68 -35.47 -35.91
N SER A 4 5.83 -34.85 -35.09
CA SER A 4 5.91 -33.41 -34.80
C SER A 4 7.20 -33.12 -34.03
N PRO A 5 8.06 -32.19 -34.48
CA PRO A 5 9.18 -31.73 -33.69
C PRO A 5 8.66 -30.85 -32.57
N LEU A 6 8.91 -31.25 -31.32
CA LEU A 6 8.57 -30.50 -30.11
C LEU A 6 9.03 -29.04 -30.27
N ARG A 7 8.07 -28.11 -30.16
CA ARG A 7 8.28 -26.70 -30.52
C ARG A 7 9.17 -26.04 -29.46
N SER A 8 10.19 -25.32 -29.92
CA SER A 8 11.20 -24.61 -29.10
C SER A 8 10.64 -23.74 -27.96
N TRP A 9 9.39 -23.28 -28.04
CA TRP A 9 8.73 -22.49 -26.99
C TRP A 9 8.35 -23.31 -25.75
N GLU A 10 8.16 -24.64 -25.84
CA GLU A 10 7.86 -25.49 -24.68
C GLU A 10 9.07 -25.62 -23.74
N ALA A 11 10.28 -25.71 -24.29
CA ALA A 11 11.53 -25.74 -23.51
C ALA A 11 11.87 -24.38 -22.89
N VAL A 12 11.54 -23.27 -23.57
CA VAL A 12 11.66 -21.91 -23.03
C VAL A 12 10.62 -21.67 -21.93
N ALA A 13 9.36 -22.08 -22.14
CA ALA A 13 8.30 -22.00 -21.15
C ALA A 13 8.60 -22.86 -19.91
N ALA A 14 9.14 -24.07 -20.08
CA ALA A 14 9.55 -24.92 -18.96
C ALA A 14 10.72 -24.33 -18.15
N ARG A 15 11.68 -23.65 -18.81
CA ARG A 15 12.74 -22.89 -18.11
C ARG A 15 12.16 -21.68 -17.36
N GLN A 16 11.26 -20.93 -18.00
CA GLN A 16 10.58 -19.77 -17.40
C GLN A 16 9.72 -20.17 -16.19
N LEU A 17 8.97 -21.28 -16.29
CA LEU A 17 8.17 -21.81 -15.19
C LEU A 17 9.05 -22.32 -14.05
N ARG A 18 10.17 -22.99 -14.36
CA ARG A 18 11.13 -23.45 -13.35
C ARG A 18 11.83 -22.28 -12.65
N THR A 19 12.19 -21.20 -13.35
CA THR A 19 12.78 -20.01 -12.73
C THR A 19 11.78 -19.26 -11.85
N LEU A 20 10.51 -19.15 -12.27
CA LEU A 20 9.44 -18.57 -11.45
C LEU A 20 9.14 -19.42 -10.20
N GLN A 21 9.10 -20.75 -10.33
CA GLN A 21 8.94 -21.66 -9.19
C GLN A 21 10.11 -21.58 -8.20
N LEU A 22 11.35 -21.43 -8.70
CA LEU A 22 12.54 -21.26 -7.86
C LEU A 22 12.57 -19.90 -7.15
N SER A 23 12.04 -18.84 -7.77
CA SER A 23 11.90 -17.53 -7.10
C SER A 23 10.81 -17.54 -6.02
N ASP A 24 9.67 -18.19 -6.28
CA ASP A 24 8.54 -18.26 -5.34
C ASP A 24 8.85 -19.11 -4.10
N THR A 25 9.60 -20.20 -4.28
CA THR A 25 10.05 -21.05 -3.18
C THR A 25 11.11 -20.37 -2.32
N LYS A 26 12.08 -19.68 -2.95
CA LYS A 26 13.11 -18.93 -2.23
C LYS A 26 12.54 -17.80 -1.37
N THR A 27 11.60 -17.02 -1.93
CA THR A 27 10.92 -15.95 -1.17
C THR A 27 10.05 -16.48 -0.04
N THR A 28 9.43 -17.65 -0.21
CA THR A 28 8.66 -18.29 0.85
C THR A 28 9.57 -18.72 2.01
N LEU A 29 10.68 -19.40 1.73
CA LEU A 29 11.65 -19.86 2.74
C LEU A 29 12.27 -18.70 3.53
N GLU A 30 12.66 -17.61 2.84
CA GLU A 30 13.21 -16.41 3.48
C GLU A 30 12.20 -15.76 4.44
N LYS A 31 10.91 -15.79 4.09
CA LYS A 31 9.84 -15.24 4.91
C LYS A 31 9.59 -16.08 6.16
N THR A 32 9.60 -17.41 6.03
CA THR A 32 9.46 -18.34 7.16
C THR A 32 10.62 -18.19 8.14
N HIS A 33 11.85 -18.15 7.63
CA HIS A 33 13.04 -17.97 8.46
C HIS A 33 13.04 -16.64 9.23
N ARG A 34 12.59 -15.55 8.59
CA ARG A 34 12.44 -14.24 9.26
C ARG A 34 11.38 -14.28 10.36
N GLN A 35 10.28 -14.99 10.12
CA GLN A 35 9.19 -15.16 11.09
C GLN A 35 9.68 -15.92 12.33
N GLU A 36 10.42 -17.02 12.14
CA GLU A 36 11.03 -17.82 13.22
C GLU A 36 11.99 -16.97 14.06
N LYS A 37 12.93 -16.27 13.40
CA LYS A 37 13.89 -15.39 14.07
C LYS A 37 13.21 -14.27 14.86
N THR A 38 12.11 -13.74 14.34
CA THR A 38 11.30 -12.72 15.04
C THR A 38 10.72 -13.27 16.34
N VAL A 39 10.17 -14.49 16.31
CA VAL A 39 9.60 -15.15 17.51
C VAL A 39 10.67 -15.43 18.55
N GLU A 40 11.85 -15.91 18.12
CA GLU A 40 12.99 -16.16 19.00
C GLU A 40 13.42 -14.89 19.76
N ILE A 41 13.62 -13.79 19.03
CA ILE A 41 14.06 -12.52 19.63
C ILE A 41 12.95 -11.93 20.51
N LEU A 42 11.67 -12.09 20.14
CA LEU A 42 10.54 -11.68 20.98
C LEU A 42 10.54 -12.44 22.31
N ALA A 43 10.82 -13.75 22.31
CA ALA A 43 10.93 -14.53 23.54
C ALA A 43 12.09 -14.07 24.43
N ALA A 44 13.23 -13.66 23.84
CA ALA A 44 14.32 -13.03 24.58
C ALA A 44 13.93 -11.65 25.14
N TYR A 45 13.29 -10.81 24.33
CA TYR A 45 12.83 -9.47 24.70
C TYR A 45 11.83 -9.49 25.86
N ARG A 46 10.92 -10.47 25.90
CA ARG A 46 9.96 -10.62 27.00
C ARG A 46 10.60 -11.02 28.33
N ARG A 47 11.69 -11.78 28.29
CA ARG A 47 12.44 -12.17 29.50
C ARG A 47 13.28 -11.02 30.03
N CYS A 48 13.92 -10.27 29.13
CA CYS A 48 14.76 -9.13 29.46
C CYS A 48 14.58 -8.01 28.43
N PRO A 49 13.66 -7.06 28.68
CA PRO A 49 13.43 -5.95 27.76
C PRO A 49 14.69 -5.10 27.63
N SER A 50 15.19 -4.94 26.40
CA SER A 50 16.31 -4.06 26.11
C SER A 50 16.08 -3.26 24.85
N VAL A 51 16.64 -2.05 24.81
CA VAL A 51 16.57 -1.18 23.62
C VAL A 51 17.20 -1.86 22.41
N HIS A 52 18.31 -2.59 22.62
CA HIS A 52 18.98 -3.33 21.56
C HIS A 52 18.08 -4.41 20.92
N LEU A 53 17.42 -5.23 21.75
CA LEU A 53 16.50 -6.27 21.25
C LEU A 53 15.29 -5.66 20.54
N ARG A 54 14.72 -4.57 21.08
CA ARG A 54 13.63 -3.84 20.43
C ARG A 54 14.04 -3.32 19.05
N ASN A 55 15.20 -2.67 18.95
CA ASN A 55 15.71 -2.13 17.69
C ASN A 55 15.94 -3.24 16.66
N HIS A 56 16.53 -4.36 17.08
CA HIS A 56 16.72 -5.52 16.21
C HIS A 56 15.37 -6.10 15.70
N LEU A 57 14.35 -6.16 16.56
CA LEU A 57 13.00 -6.57 16.16
C LEU A 57 12.37 -5.61 15.16
N VAL A 58 12.56 -4.30 15.35
CA VAL A 58 12.09 -3.27 14.42
C VAL A 58 12.78 -3.41 13.06
N GLU A 59 14.09 -3.56 13.03
CA GLU A 59 14.87 -3.73 11.80
C GLU A 59 14.43 -4.96 11.00
N LEU A 60 14.28 -6.10 11.69
CA LEU A 60 13.81 -7.36 11.08
C LEU A 60 12.41 -7.22 10.46
N ASN A 61 11.53 -6.43 11.07
CA ASN A 61 10.14 -6.27 10.66
C ASN A 61 9.87 -4.98 9.87
N SER A 62 10.89 -4.15 9.61
CA SER A 62 10.78 -2.89 8.86
C SER A 62 10.13 -3.07 7.49
N GLY A 63 10.40 -4.19 6.80
CA GLY A 63 9.78 -4.51 5.51
C GLY A 63 8.24 -4.62 5.56
N LEU A 64 7.68 -5.00 6.71
CA LEU A 64 6.23 -5.02 6.92
C LEU A 64 5.67 -3.59 6.92
N VAL A 65 6.34 -2.68 7.64
CA VAL A 65 5.97 -1.26 7.73
C VAL A 65 6.05 -0.63 6.34
N ARG A 66 7.20 -0.76 5.66
CA ARG A 66 7.42 -0.20 4.31
C ARG A 66 6.35 -0.61 3.32
N ARG A 67 5.97 -1.89 3.31
CA ARG A 67 4.91 -2.42 2.44
C ARG A 67 3.54 -1.80 2.73
N ILE A 68 3.23 -1.53 4.00
CA ILE A 68 1.96 -0.89 4.40
C ILE A 68 2.02 0.60 4.08
N ALA A 69 3.09 1.29 4.45
CA ALA A 69 3.32 2.70 4.18
C ALA A 69 3.24 3.02 2.67
N HIS A 70 3.85 2.18 1.83
CA HIS A 70 3.78 2.32 0.37
C HIS A 70 2.35 2.26 -0.18
N ARG A 71 1.48 1.44 0.41
CA ARG A 71 0.05 1.41 0.02
C ARG A 71 -0.66 2.70 0.44
N PHE A 72 -0.29 3.25 1.60
CA PHE A 72 -0.89 4.46 2.14
C PHE A 72 -0.41 5.71 1.39
N SER A 73 0.85 5.75 0.95
CA SER A 73 1.38 6.86 0.15
C SER A 73 0.75 6.95 -1.24
N GLN A 74 0.29 5.83 -1.81
CA GLN A 74 -0.51 5.83 -3.05
C GLN A 74 -1.91 6.43 -2.88
N GLN A 75 -2.37 6.59 -1.64
CA GLN A 75 -3.74 6.98 -1.31
C GLN A 75 -3.82 8.31 -0.54
N SER A 76 -2.69 8.85 -0.09
CA SER A 76 -2.61 10.07 0.72
C SER A 76 -1.55 11.02 0.17
N THR A 77 -1.69 12.31 0.47
CA THR A 77 -0.71 13.35 0.09
C THR A 77 0.50 13.37 1.05
N VAL A 78 0.46 12.59 2.12
CA VAL A 78 1.53 12.54 3.13
C VAL A 78 2.77 11.85 2.54
N PRO A 79 3.97 12.40 2.77
CA PRO A 79 5.22 11.78 2.36
C PRO A 79 5.33 10.33 2.84
N TYR A 80 5.91 9.48 1.98
CA TYR A 80 6.14 8.08 2.32
C TYR A 80 6.99 7.91 3.58
N GLU A 81 7.99 8.77 3.77
CA GLU A 81 8.90 8.76 4.91
C GLU A 81 8.16 9.01 6.24
N ASP A 82 7.22 9.96 6.26
CA ASP A 82 6.39 10.24 7.44
C ASP A 82 5.50 9.04 7.77
N LEU A 83 4.89 8.42 6.75
CA LEU A 83 4.09 7.21 6.94
C LEU A 83 4.93 6.05 7.46
N GLU A 84 6.15 5.85 6.95
CA GLU A 84 7.08 4.84 7.43
C GLU A 84 7.44 5.06 8.91
N GLN A 85 7.71 6.31 9.31
CA GLN A 85 8.00 6.65 10.70
C GLN A 85 6.81 6.36 11.62
N LEU A 86 5.60 6.81 11.25
CA LEU A 86 4.37 6.54 11.99
C LEU A 86 4.11 5.03 12.11
N GLY A 87 4.30 4.30 11.01
CA GLY A 87 4.18 2.86 11.00
C GLY A 87 5.22 2.17 11.88
N SER A 88 6.42 2.73 12.00
CA SER A 88 7.47 2.22 12.88
C SER A 88 7.11 2.41 14.35
N LEU A 89 6.45 3.51 14.72
CA LEU A 89 5.88 3.69 16.07
C LEU A 89 4.82 2.62 16.36
N GLY A 90 3.95 2.32 15.38
CA GLY A 90 2.95 1.26 15.52
C GLY A 90 3.57 -0.12 15.66
N LEU A 91 4.65 -0.40 14.92
CA LEU A 91 5.41 -1.64 15.05
C LEU A 91 6.04 -1.77 16.44
N ILE A 92 6.62 -0.70 17.00
CA ILE A 92 7.16 -0.70 18.36
C ILE A 92 6.06 -1.04 19.37
N ARG A 93 4.89 -0.40 19.28
CA ARG A 93 3.74 -0.69 20.16
C ARG A 93 3.26 -2.14 20.04
N ALA A 94 3.32 -2.71 18.83
CA ALA A 94 3.01 -4.12 18.61
C ALA A 94 4.04 -5.05 19.25
N ILE A 95 5.35 -4.75 19.13
CA ILE A 95 6.43 -5.52 19.76
C ILE A 95 6.26 -5.55 21.29
N GLU A 96 5.96 -4.39 21.89
CA GLU A 96 5.82 -4.25 23.34
C GLU A 96 4.63 -5.05 23.90
N ARG A 97 3.57 -5.25 23.10
CA ARG A 97 2.32 -5.88 23.53
C ARG A 97 2.15 -7.32 23.05
N PHE A 98 2.93 -7.76 22.06
CA PHE A 98 2.78 -9.09 21.50
C PHE A 98 3.17 -10.17 22.52
N ASP A 99 2.38 -11.24 22.52
CA ASP A 99 2.65 -12.42 23.31
C ASP A 99 2.68 -13.67 22.41
N PRO A 100 3.85 -14.31 22.24
CA PRO A 100 4.01 -15.50 21.42
C PRO A 100 3.15 -16.69 21.85
N GLN A 101 2.69 -16.73 23.10
CA GLN A 101 1.93 -17.86 23.64
C GLN A 101 0.51 -17.97 23.04
N HIS A 102 -0.01 -16.90 22.43
CA HIS A 102 -1.35 -16.90 21.84
C HIS A 102 -1.44 -17.62 20.48
N GLY A 103 -0.32 -18.13 19.93
CA GLY A 103 -0.31 -18.96 18.73
C GLY A 103 -0.55 -18.23 17.40
N PHE A 104 -0.67 -16.90 17.40
CA PHE A 104 -0.83 -16.11 16.19
C PHE A 104 0.50 -15.64 15.62
N ALA A 105 0.57 -15.54 14.29
CA ALA A 105 1.68 -14.89 13.61
C ALA A 105 1.86 -13.44 14.09
N PHE A 106 3.09 -13.04 14.43
CA PHE A 106 3.41 -11.66 14.83
C PHE A 106 2.90 -10.61 13.82
N SER A 107 3.04 -10.89 12.53
CA SER A 107 2.55 -10.02 11.46
C SER A 107 1.04 -9.77 11.51
N SER A 108 0.23 -10.77 11.86
CA SER A 108 -1.21 -10.63 12.04
C SER A 108 -1.55 -9.67 13.19
N PHE A 109 -0.75 -9.68 14.25
CA PHE A 109 -0.90 -8.79 15.39
C PHE A 109 -0.36 -7.37 15.11
N ALA A 110 0.75 -7.25 14.40
CA ALA A 110 1.39 -5.96 14.16
C ALA A 110 0.67 -5.09 13.12
N VAL A 111 0.07 -5.69 12.11
CA VAL A 111 -0.65 -4.97 11.04
C VAL A 111 -1.70 -3.96 11.57
N PRO A 112 -2.62 -4.30 12.49
CA PRO A 112 -3.59 -3.33 13.00
C PRO A 112 -2.95 -2.17 13.75
N TYR A 113 -1.85 -2.38 14.49
CA TYR A 113 -1.12 -1.30 15.17
C TYR A 113 -0.44 -0.36 14.17
N ILE A 114 0.29 -0.92 13.19
CA ILE A 114 0.98 -0.16 12.15
C ILE A 114 -0.03 0.69 11.35
N ARG A 115 -1.13 0.07 10.91
CA ARG A 115 -2.19 0.78 10.19
C ARG A 115 -2.85 1.83 11.08
N GLY A 116 -3.11 1.50 12.35
CA GLY A 116 -3.74 2.38 13.32
C GLY A 116 -3.01 3.72 13.44
N GLU A 117 -1.70 3.70 13.67
CA GLU A 117 -0.90 4.94 13.79
C GLU A 117 -1.00 5.81 12.54
N MET A 118 -0.83 5.21 11.35
CA MET A 118 -0.93 5.95 10.08
C MET A 118 -2.34 6.52 9.88
N LEU A 119 -3.39 5.75 10.19
CA LEU A 119 -4.78 6.19 10.08
C LEU A 119 -5.09 7.33 11.06
N HIS A 120 -4.61 7.24 12.30
CA HIS A 120 -4.79 8.29 13.30
C HIS A 120 -4.17 9.59 12.83
N TYR A 121 -2.90 9.57 12.43
CA TYR A 121 -2.23 10.76 11.91
C TYR A 121 -2.94 11.35 10.69
N LEU A 122 -3.34 10.52 9.74
CA LEU A 122 -4.03 11.00 8.53
C LEU A 122 -5.39 11.63 8.84
N ARG A 123 -6.09 11.15 9.87
CA ARG A 123 -7.33 11.79 10.35
C ARG A 123 -7.04 13.13 11.00
N ASP A 124 -6.01 13.21 11.83
CA ASP A 124 -5.64 14.42 12.56
C ASP A 124 -5.13 15.52 11.62
N GLN A 125 -4.39 15.14 10.56
CA GLN A 125 -3.91 16.08 9.53
C GLN A 125 -4.98 16.46 8.51
N SER A 126 -6.00 15.61 8.31
CA SER A 126 -7.11 15.97 7.45
C SER A 126 -7.97 17.01 8.14
N THR A 127 -7.76 18.27 7.79
CA THR A 127 -8.73 19.30 8.16
C THR A 127 -10.09 18.86 7.60
N MET A 128 -11.07 18.80 8.50
CA MET A 128 -12.34 18.09 8.47
C MET A 128 -13.33 18.55 7.37
N VAL A 129 -12.89 18.74 6.12
CA VAL A 129 -13.80 19.11 5.03
C VAL A 129 -14.16 17.84 4.26
N ARG A 130 -15.25 17.22 4.70
CA ARG A 130 -15.89 16.12 3.96
C ARG A 130 -16.26 16.64 2.57
N ILE A 131 -15.52 16.22 1.54
CA ILE A 131 -15.85 16.56 0.16
C ILE A 131 -17.22 15.95 -0.19
N PRO A 132 -18.23 16.75 -0.58
CA PRO A 132 -19.53 16.23 -0.99
C PRO A 132 -19.42 15.17 -2.11
N ARG A 133 -20.29 14.14 -2.09
CA ARG A 133 -20.26 13.03 -3.05
C ARG A 133 -20.32 13.50 -4.51
N ARG A 134 -21.04 14.60 -4.79
CA ARG A 134 -21.13 15.22 -6.12
C ARG A 134 -19.74 15.53 -6.68
N TRP A 135 -18.88 16.19 -5.90
CA TRP A 135 -17.52 16.54 -6.31
C TRP A 135 -16.61 15.32 -6.50
N GLN A 136 -16.75 14.29 -5.65
CA GLN A 136 -16.01 13.05 -5.81
C GLN A 136 -16.43 12.27 -7.07
N SER A 137 -17.74 12.26 -7.38
CA SER A 137 -18.25 11.64 -8.60
C SER A 137 -17.74 12.38 -9.83
N LEU A 138 -17.82 13.72 -9.80
CA LEU A 138 -17.37 14.57 -10.89
C LEU A 138 -15.86 14.39 -11.17
N GLN A 139 -15.04 14.30 -10.13
CA GLN A 139 -13.60 14.04 -10.29
C GLN A 139 -13.33 12.68 -10.94
N ARG A 140 -14.01 11.60 -10.51
CA ARG A 140 -13.82 10.27 -11.09
C ARG A 140 -14.24 10.23 -12.57
N GLN A 141 -15.39 10.82 -12.89
CA GLN A 141 -15.88 10.90 -14.26
C GLN A 141 -14.92 11.73 -15.12
N GLY A 142 -14.43 12.85 -14.61
CA GLY A 142 -13.46 13.67 -15.35
C GLY A 142 -12.11 13.01 -15.54
N GLN A 143 -11.64 12.18 -14.61
CA GLN A 143 -10.42 11.40 -14.81
C GLN A 143 -10.58 10.39 -15.96
N GLN A 144 -11.74 9.70 -16.02
CA GLN A 144 -12.06 8.80 -17.12
C GLN A 144 -12.17 9.55 -18.45
N MET A 145 -12.85 10.71 -18.45
CA MET A 145 -13.02 11.53 -19.64
C MET A 145 -11.69 12.10 -20.16
N MET A 146 -10.80 12.52 -19.26
CA MET A 146 -9.45 12.95 -19.65
C MET A 146 -8.68 11.83 -20.36
N THR A 147 -8.80 10.58 -19.89
CA THR A 147 -8.15 9.44 -20.55
C THR A 147 -8.73 9.17 -21.94
N LEU A 148 -10.06 9.23 -22.09
CA LEU A 148 -10.73 9.03 -23.38
C LEU A 148 -10.37 10.13 -24.38
N LEU A 149 -10.52 11.40 -23.99
CA LEU A 149 -10.18 12.55 -24.84
C LEU A 149 -8.69 12.59 -25.19
N SER A 150 -7.80 12.17 -24.28
CA SER A 150 -6.37 12.08 -24.60
C SER A 150 -6.09 11.05 -25.70
N ALA A 151 -6.81 9.91 -25.70
CA ALA A 151 -6.68 8.89 -26.71
C ALA A 151 -7.22 9.34 -28.08
N GLU A 152 -8.32 10.11 -28.09
CA GLU A 152 -8.93 10.63 -29.32
C GLU A 152 -8.15 11.81 -29.92
N LEU A 153 -7.70 12.75 -29.10
CA LEU A 153 -7.04 13.99 -29.55
C LEU A 153 -5.54 13.82 -29.80
N GLY A 154 -4.93 12.73 -29.31
CA GLY A 154 -3.48 12.52 -29.36
C GLY A 154 -2.66 13.54 -28.55
N ARG A 155 -3.33 14.31 -27.66
CA ARG A 155 -2.73 15.31 -26.77
C ARG A 155 -3.50 15.38 -25.46
N THR A 156 -2.96 16.05 -24.46
CA THR A 156 -3.69 16.36 -23.23
C THR A 156 -4.88 17.29 -23.51
N PRO A 157 -6.11 16.93 -23.08
CA PRO A 157 -7.29 17.77 -23.22
C PRO A 157 -7.25 18.95 -22.25
N SER A 158 -7.85 20.06 -22.65
CA SER A 158 -8.02 21.25 -21.82
C SER A 158 -9.17 21.07 -20.81
N ASP A 159 -9.14 21.84 -19.72
CA ASP A 159 -10.22 21.82 -18.72
C ASP A 159 -11.59 22.19 -19.33
N GLY A 160 -11.62 22.99 -20.41
CA GLY A 160 -12.85 23.34 -21.13
C GLY A 160 -13.43 22.18 -21.93
N GLU A 161 -12.57 21.42 -22.63
CA GLU A 161 -12.96 20.22 -23.38
C GLU A 161 -13.53 19.15 -22.44
N VAL A 162 -12.87 18.93 -21.29
CA VAL A 162 -13.33 17.99 -20.27
C VAL A 162 -14.66 18.42 -19.65
N ALA A 163 -14.79 19.70 -19.28
CA ALA A 163 -16.04 20.23 -18.72
C ALA A 163 -17.22 20.11 -19.69
N THR A 164 -16.97 20.38 -20.98
CA THR A 164 -17.96 20.25 -22.06
C THR A 164 -18.41 18.81 -22.22
N ALA A 165 -17.46 17.86 -22.26
CA ALA A 165 -17.77 16.43 -22.37
C ALA A 165 -18.52 15.87 -21.15
N LEU A 166 -18.32 16.46 -19.96
CA LEU A 166 -19.01 16.11 -18.72
C LEU A 166 -20.36 16.83 -18.53
N GLY A 167 -20.69 17.81 -19.39
CA GLY A 167 -21.90 18.64 -19.24
C GLY A 167 -21.91 19.51 -17.97
N VAL A 168 -20.74 19.95 -17.49
CA VAL A 168 -20.62 20.82 -16.32
C VAL A 168 -19.92 22.14 -16.66
N SER A 169 -20.01 23.12 -15.75
CA SER A 169 -19.25 24.35 -15.91
C SER A 169 -17.75 24.09 -15.75
N VAL A 170 -16.92 24.86 -16.45
CA VAL A 170 -15.45 24.81 -16.28
C VAL A 170 -15.06 25.10 -14.83
N GLN A 171 -15.81 25.96 -14.15
CA GLN A 171 -15.58 26.30 -12.75
C GLN A 171 -15.87 25.12 -11.82
N ASP A 172 -16.95 24.37 -12.06
CA ASP A 172 -17.24 23.15 -11.30
C ASP A 172 -16.15 22.09 -11.52
N TRP A 173 -15.72 21.89 -12.77
CA TRP A 173 -14.63 20.96 -13.06
C TRP A 173 -13.33 21.35 -12.33
N ARG A 174 -12.94 22.63 -12.39
CA ARG A 174 -11.76 23.14 -11.66
C ARG A 174 -11.90 22.97 -10.15
N SER A 175 -13.09 23.27 -9.61
CA SER A 175 -13.38 23.11 -8.18
C SER A 175 -13.29 21.64 -7.76
N ALA A 176 -13.80 20.71 -8.56
CA ALA A 176 -13.67 19.27 -8.31
C ALA A 176 -12.20 18.82 -8.28
N LYS A 177 -11.40 19.30 -9.24
CA LYS A 177 -9.96 19.02 -9.34
C LYS A 177 -9.20 19.56 -8.13
N GLN A 178 -9.50 20.79 -7.71
CA GLN A 178 -8.86 21.44 -6.56
C GLN A 178 -9.29 20.81 -5.22
N LEU A 179 -10.56 20.49 -5.04
CA LEU A 179 -11.02 19.79 -3.83
C LEU A 179 -10.41 18.38 -3.74
N SER A 180 -10.14 17.73 -4.87
CA SER A 180 -9.52 16.41 -4.89
C SER A 180 -8.05 16.39 -4.47
N SER A 181 -7.34 17.52 -4.51
CA SER A 181 -5.94 17.58 -4.03
C SER A 181 -5.85 17.64 -2.50
N VAL A 182 -6.92 18.09 -1.83
CA VAL A 182 -7.03 18.18 -0.36
C VAL A 182 -7.77 16.95 0.20
N ARG A 183 -7.36 15.75 -0.22
CA ARG A 183 -8.14 14.53 0.02
C ARG A 183 -7.81 13.85 1.36
N CYS A 184 -8.87 13.54 2.10
CA CYS A 184 -8.91 12.34 2.92
C CYS A 184 -9.74 11.28 2.19
N PRO A 185 -9.24 10.07 1.90
CA PRO A 185 -10.03 9.10 1.15
C PRO A 185 -11.15 8.52 2.02
N SER A 186 -12.29 8.19 1.41
CA SER A 186 -13.47 7.67 2.12
C SER A 186 -13.22 6.32 2.80
N ALA A 187 -12.23 5.55 2.34
CA ALA A 187 -11.84 4.25 2.91
C ALA A 187 -11.24 4.31 4.34
N TRP A 188 -11.17 5.50 4.93
CA TRP A 188 -10.45 5.83 6.16
C TRP A 188 -11.41 6.34 7.24
N MET A 189 -12.68 6.54 6.86
CA MET A 189 -13.82 6.83 7.73
C MET A 189 -14.45 5.52 8.25
N PRO A 190 -15.02 5.51 9.47
CA PRO A 190 -15.71 4.35 10.03
C PRO A 190 -16.93 3.91 9.21
#